data_AF-X8AEK5-F1
#
_entry.id   AF-X8AEK5-F1
#
_cell.length_a   1.000
_cell.length_b   1.000
_cell.length_c   1.000
_cell.angle_alpha   90.00
_cell.angle_beta   90.00
_cell.angle_gamma   90.00
#
_symmetry.space_group_name_H-M   'P 1'
#
loop_
_entity.id
_entity.type
_entity.pdbx_description
1 polymer ?
#
loop_
_entity_poly.entity_id
_entity_poly.type
_entity_poly.pdbx_seq_one_letter_code
_entity_poly.pdbx_strand_id
1 'polypeptide(L)'
;MIDDVVVGSVGPMRVKDWHADVEISVKRDVVVPANAVASVGQTSLLGSMHLELNPPLGQPGIGRLQPGATIPLNRSSTYPSTEQTLSSLSIVVNGGGLGQIGEIVHNFSAALSGRESAVRDLINRLDTFVGTLDQQRDNIVASIQALNRLSTTFAGQRDALTRALRKVPPALDVLIKERPDSRPHWINFASSATPPPD
;
A
#
# COMPACT_ATOMS: atom_id res chain seq x y z
N MET A 1 -52.84 -14.97 -1.89
CA MET A 1 -53.10 -13.58 -2.28
C MET A 1 -52.71 -13.44 -3.73
N ILE A 2 -53.44 -12.62 -4.47
CA ILE A 2 -53.07 -12.16 -5.82
C ILE A 2 -53.21 -10.65 -5.76
N ASP A 3 -52.17 -9.93 -6.16
CA ASP A 3 -52.11 -8.46 -6.09
C ASP A 3 -52.59 -7.91 -4.72
N ASP A 4 -52.07 -8.49 -3.63
CA ASP A 4 -52.39 -8.15 -2.25
C ASP A 4 -53.85 -8.37 -1.79
N VAL A 5 -54.64 -9.13 -2.55
CA VAL A 5 -56.02 -9.49 -2.18
C VAL A 5 -56.14 -10.95 -1.77
N VAL A 6 -56.87 -11.22 -0.67
CA VAL A 6 -57.18 -12.58 -0.20
C VAL A 6 -58.22 -13.25 -1.12
N VAL A 7 -57.71 -14.14 -1.96
CA VAL A 7 -58.48 -14.85 -3.00
C VAL A 7 -58.72 -16.33 -2.71
N GLY A 8 -58.30 -16.83 -1.54
CA GLY A 8 -58.32 -18.25 -1.24
C GLY A 8 -57.81 -18.57 0.16
N SER A 9 -57.60 -19.85 0.42
CA SER A 9 -57.09 -20.38 1.69
C SER A 9 -56.03 -21.45 1.45
N VAL A 10 -55.09 -21.53 2.39
CA VAL A 10 -54.13 -22.63 2.47
C VAL A 10 -54.82 -23.83 3.12
N GLY A 11 -54.70 -24.99 2.49
CA GLY A 11 -55.24 -26.26 2.93
C GLY A 11 -54.19 -27.13 3.64
N PRO A 12 -54.32 -28.45 3.58
CA PRO A 12 -53.36 -29.37 4.18
C PRO A 12 -51.92 -29.13 3.69
N MET A 13 -50.98 -29.23 4.64
CA MET A 13 -49.55 -29.16 4.37
C MET A 13 -48.89 -30.47 4.80
N ARG A 14 -48.04 -31.02 3.94
CA ARG A 14 -47.23 -32.21 4.22
C ARG A 14 -45.77 -31.92 3.94
N VAL A 15 -44.88 -32.62 4.61
CA VAL A 15 -43.45 -32.56 4.29
C VAL A 15 -43.13 -33.68 3.30
N LYS A 16 -42.53 -33.32 2.17
CA LYS A 16 -42.06 -34.25 1.14
C LYS A 16 -40.69 -33.80 0.66
N ASP A 17 -39.70 -34.70 0.69
CA ASP A 17 -38.34 -34.40 0.23
C ASP A 17 -37.75 -33.11 0.85
N TRP A 18 -37.97 -32.92 2.16
CA TRP A 18 -37.59 -31.70 2.92
C TRP A 18 -38.27 -30.39 2.49
N HIS A 19 -39.32 -30.46 1.67
CA HIS A 19 -40.11 -29.32 1.25
C HIS A 19 -41.56 -29.43 1.72
N ALA A 20 -42.20 -28.28 1.93
CA ALA A 20 -43.63 -28.23 2.21
C ALA A 20 -44.40 -28.44 0.90
N ASP A 21 -45.16 -29.53 0.84
CA ASP A 21 -46.18 -29.78 -0.17
C ASP A 21 -47.51 -29.21 0.35
N VAL A 22 -48.03 -28.19 -0.32
CA VAL A 22 -49.12 -27.35 0.17
C VAL A 22 -50.29 -27.38 -0.80
N GLU A 23 -51.45 -27.82 -0.32
CA GLU A 23 -52.69 -27.71 -1.08
C GLU A 23 -53.30 -26.32 -0.89
N ILE A 24 -53.74 -25.68 -1.96
CA ILE A 24 -54.28 -24.32 -1.93
C ILE A 24 -55.64 -24.32 -2.62
N SER A 25 -56.62 -23.70 -1.96
CA SER A 25 -57.95 -23.49 -2.53
C SER A 25 -58.13 -22.03 -2.91
N VAL A 26 -58.49 -21.76 -4.16
CA VAL A 26 -58.74 -20.41 -4.68
C VAL A 26 -60.23 -20.29 -5.02
N LYS A 27 -60.81 -19.11 -4.79
CA LYS A 27 -62.22 -18.82 -5.13
C LYS A 27 -62.45 -19.01 -6.64
N ARG A 28 -63.64 -19.47 -7.02
CA ARG A 28 -63.96 -19.88 -8.42
C ARG A 28 -63.91 -18.73 -9.43
N ASP A 29 -64.19 -17.52 -8.97
CA ASP A 29 -64.20 -16.27 -9.74
C ASP A 29 -62.80 -15.67 -9.96
N VAL A 30 -61.77 -16.21 -9.31
CA VAL A 30 -60.40 -15.70 -9.40
C VAL A 30 -59.62 -16.44 -10.49
N VAL A 31 -58.94 -15.67 -11.34
CA VAL A 31 -58.07 -16.18 -12.39
C VAL A 31 -56.63 -16.17 -11.88
N VAL A 32 -56.06 -17.36 -11.68
CA VAL A 32 -54.62 -17.52 -11.42
C VAL A 32 -53.89 -17.65 -12.76
N PRO A 33 -52.89 -16.81 -13.05
CA PRO A 33 -52.08 -16.93 -14.27
C PRO A 33 -51.39 -18.30 -14.39
N ALA A 34 -51.24 -18.84 -15.61
CA ALA A 34 -50.54 -20.11 -15.82
C ALA A 34 -49.03 -20.01 -15.56
N ASN A 35 -48.47 -18.80 -15.67
CA ASN A 35 -47.08 -18.49 -15.32
C ASN A 35 -46.88 -18.04 -13.87
N ALA A 36 -47.87 -18.18 -13.00
CA ALA A 36 -47.76 -17.75 -11.61
C ALA A 36 -46.58 -18.41 -10.88
N VAL A 37 -45.96 -17.63 -9.99
CA VAL A 37 -44.94 -18.01 -9.03
C VAL A 37 -45.58 -18.02 -7.65
N ALA A 38 -45.29 -19.06 -6.87
CA ALA A 38 -45.82 -19.19 -5.51
C ALA A 38 -44.80 -18.62 -4.50
N SER A 39 -45.06 -17.45 -3.96
CA SER A 39 -44.14 -16.79 -3.02
C SER A 39 -44.73 -16.76 -1.61
N VAL A 40 -43.95 -17.15 -0.60
CA VAL A 40 -44.34 -17.03 0.80
C VAL A 40 -43.90 -15.67 1.33
N GLY A 41 -44.87 -14.81 1.61
CA GLY A 41 -44.70 -13.50 2.23
C GLY A 41 -45.03 -13.51 3.71
N GLN A 42 -44.56 -12.48 4.42
CA GLN A 42 -44.83 -12.27 5.83
C GLN A 42 -45.83 -11.12 5.99
N THR A 43 -47.03 -11.41 6.49
CA THR A 43 -48.06 -10.38 6.72
C THR A 43 -47.83 -9.62 8.02
N SER A 44 -47.26 -10.29 9.04
CA SER A 44 -46.94 -9.71 10.33
C SER A 44 -45.50 -10.00 10.70
N LEU A 45 -44.80 -9.00 11.24
CA LEU A 45 -43.42 -9.10 11.72
C LEU A 45 -43.19 -10.20 12.77
N LEU A 46 -44.25 -10.75 13.38
CA LEU A 46 -44.18 -11.76 14.43
C LEU A 46 -44.81 -13.12 14.05
N GLY A 47 -44.97 -13.41 12.75
CA GLY A 47 -45.06 -14.80 12.30
C GLY A 47 -46.34 -15.24 11.59
N SER A 48 -47.21 -14.32 11.13
CA SER A 48 -48.22 -14.71 10.14
C SER A 48 -47.62 -14.65 8.73
N MET A 49 -47.73 -15.77 8.02
CA MET A 49 -47.27 -15.92 6.64
C MET A 49 -48.47 -16.01 5.71
N HIS A 50 -48.32 -15.53 4.48
CA HIS A 50 -49.29 -15.69 3.41
C HIS A 50 -48.60 -16.23 2.15
N LEU A 51 -49.38 -16.89 1.30
CA LEU A 51 -48.93 -17.32 -0.01
C LEU A 51 -49.42 -16.35 -1.07
N GLU A 52 -48.54 -15.90 -1.95
CA GLU A 52 -48.81 -15.08 -3.13
C GLU A 52 -48.74 -15.94 -4.39
N LEU A 53 -49.66 -15.72 -5.33
CA LEU A 53 -49.75 -16.43 -6.60
C LEU A 53 -49.69 -15.44 -7.76
N ASN A 54 -48.61 -14.66 -7.82
CA ASN A 54 -48.44 -13.57 -8.78
C ASN A 54 -47.63 -14.03 -10.01
N PRO A 55 -47.75 -13.37 -11.17
CA PRO A 55 -46.79 -13.54 -12.26
C PRO A 55 -45.35 -13.24 -11.80
N PRO A 56 -44.32 -13.70 -12.54
CA PRO A 56 -42.94 -13.32 -12.27
C PRO A 56 -42.79 -11.79 -12.32
N LEU A 57 -41.94 -11.24 -11.45
CA LEU A 57 -41.71 -9.80 -11.38
C LEU A 57 -41.35 -9.21 -12.74
N GLY A 58 -42.04 -8.14 -13.14
CA GLY A 58 -41.84 -7.45 -14.42
C GLY A 58 -42.43 -8.18 -15.64
N GLN A 59 -43.17 -9.27 -15.45
CA GLN A 59 -43.82 -10.00 -16.54
C GLN A 59 -45.35 -9.93 -16.41
N PRO A 60 -46.10 -9.84 -17.53
CA PRO A 60 -47.55 -9.94 -17.49
C PRO A 60 -48.00 -11.37 -17.12
N GLY A 61 -49.18 -11.49 -16.50
CA GLY A 61 -49.84 -12.78 -16.32
C GLY A 61 -50.29 -13.35 -17.65
N ILE A 62 -49.98 -14.63 -17.91
CA ILE A 62 -50.30 -15.31 -19.17
C ILE A 62 -51.14 -16.55 -18.87
N GLY A 63 -52.25 -16.70 -19.61
CA GLY A 63 -53.12 -17.86 -19.54
C GLY A 63 -53.81 -18.02 -18.18
N ARG A 64 -54.34 -19.22 -17.94
CA ARG A 64 -54.99 -19.58 -16.68
C ARG A 64 -54.48 -20.93 -16.19
N LEU A 65 -54.08 -20.98 -14.93
CA LEU A 65 -53.71 -22.21 -14.26
C LEU A 65 -54.95 -23.10 -14.12
N GLN A 66 -54.84 -24.35 -14.56
CA GLN A 66 -55.95 -25.31 -14.50
C GLN A 66 -56.14 -25.84 -13.07
N PRO A 67 -57.38 -26.17 -12.65
CA PRO A 67 -57.61 -26.83 -11.37
C PRO A 67 -56.80 -28.12 -11.26
N GLY A 68 -56.17 -28.34 -10.10
CA GLY A 68 -55.31 -29.51 -9.86
C GLY A 68 -53.90 -29.41 -10.44
N ALA A 69 -53.54 -28.31 -11.11
CA ALA A 69 -52.16 -28.08 -11.54
C ALA A 69 -51.24 -27.79 -10.35
N THR A 70 -49.99 -28.23 -10.46
CA THR A 70 -48.94 -28.00 -9.46
C THR A 70 -48.02 -26.87 -9.92
N ILE A 71 -47.76 -25.90 -9.05
CA ILE A 71 -46.68 -24.93 -9.24
C ILE A 71 -45.38 -25.59 -8.74
N PRO A 72 -44.38 -25.80 -9.61
CA PRO A 72 -43.16 -26.51 -9.23
C PRO A 72 -42.29 -25.65 -8.31
N LEU A 73 -41.47 -26.31 -7.49
CA LEU A 73 -40.60 -25.66 -6.49
C LEU A 73 -39.64 -24.61 -7.10
N ASN A 74 -39.17 -24.81 -8.33
CA ASN A 74 -38.32 -23.84 -9.02
C ASN A 74 -39.06 -22.53 -9.40
N ARG A 75 -40.38 -22.51 -9.24
CA ARG A 75 -41.25 -21.33 -9.34
C ARG A 75 -41.91 -21.03 -7.99
N SER A 76 -41.26 -21.43 -6.91
CA SER A 76 -41.65 -21.05 -5.56
C SER A 76 -40.49 -20.34 -4.88
N SER A 77 -40.81 -19.33 -4.07
CA SER A 77 -39.80 -18.57 -3.32
C SER A 77 -40.31 -18.16 -1.94
N THR A 78 -39.39 -17.80 -1.06
CA THR A 78 -39.71 -17.25 0.26
C THR A 78 -38.97 -15.92 0.39
N TYR A 79 -39.66 -14.88 0.85
CA TYR A 79 -39.00 -13.61 1.17
C TYR A 79 -38.12 -13.76 2.42
N PRO A 80 -37.00 -13.02 2.53
CA PRO A 80 -36.18 -13.02 3.75
C PRO A 80 -37.02 -12.65 4.98
N SER A 81 -36.87 -13.40 6.07
CA SER A 81 -37.59 -13.10 7.32
C SER A 81 -36.96 -11.92 8.08
N THR A 82 -37.72 -11.34 9.01
CA THR A 82 -37.21 -10.28 9.90
C THR A 82 -36.03 -10.78 10.74
N GLU A 83 -36.11 -12.01 11.25
CA GLU A 83 -35.06 -12.68 12.03
C GLU A 83 -33.82 -12.94 11.18
N GLN A 84 -34.00 -13.39 9.94
CA GLN A 84 -32.88 -13.61 9.02
C GLN A 84 -32.18 -12.29 8.67
N THR A 85 -32.95 -11.21 8.52
CA THR A 85 -32.42 -9.86 8.29
C THR A 85 -31.67 -9.34 9.52
N LEU A 86 -32.24 -9.48 10.72
CA LEU A 86 -31.61 -9.10 11.98
C LEU A 86 -30.37 -9.96 12.28
N SER A 87 -30.39 -11.25 11.93
CA SER A 87 -29.23 -12.14 12.01
C SER A 87 -28.11 -11.70 11.08
N SER A 88 -28.44 -11.35 9.83
CA SER A 88 -27.48 -10.83 8.86
C SER A 88 -26.87 -9.50 9.31
N LEU A 89 -27.69 -8.60 9.87
CA LEU A 89 -27.20 -7.34 10.47
C LEU A 89 -26.34 -7.60 11.71
N SER A 90 -26.70 -8.57 12.55
CA SER A 90 -25.94 -8.96 13.73
C SER A 90 -24.56 -9.50 13.36
N ILE A 91 -24.43 -10.24 12.25
CA ILE A 91 -23.13 -10.70 11.73
C ILE A 91 -22.28 -9.51 11.27
N VAL A 92 -22.87 -8.49 10.65
CA VAL A 92 -22.14 -7.27 10.27
C VAL A 92 -21.73 -6.46 11.50
N VAL A 93 -22.60 -6.34 12.50
CA VAL A 93 -22.31 -5.58 13.73
C VAL A 93 -21.29 -6.30 14.62
N ASN A 94 -21.40 -7.62 14.78
CA ASN A 94 -20.54 -8.42 15.66
C ASN A 94 -19.28 -8.95 14.94
N GLY A 95 -19.35 -9.25 13.64
CA GLY A 95 -18.26 -9.83 12.85
C GLY A 95 -17.62 -8.88 11.83
N GLY A 96 -18.15 -7.66 11.64
CA GLY A 96 -17.76 -6.77 10.55
C GLY A 96 -16.71 -5.69 10.86
N GLY A 97 -16.07 -5.69 12.03
CA GLY A 97 -14.87 -4.85 12.26
C GLY A 97 -14.69 -4.27 13.66
N LEU A 98 -15.76 -4.15 14.46
CA LEU A 98 -15.65 -3.56 15.81
C LEU A 98 -14.84 -4.42 16.79
N GLY A 99 -14.98 -5.75 16.72
CA GLY A 99 -14.17 -6.68 17.51
C GLY A 99 -12.68 -6.62 17.16
N GLN A 100 -12.36 -6.50 15.86
CA GLN A 100 -10.98 -6.37 15.38
C GLN A 100 -10.37 -5.02 15.74
N ILE A 101 -11.14 -3.93 15.73
CA ILE A 101 -10.66 -2.62 16.19
C ILE A 101 -10.33 -2.67 17.68
N GLY A 102 -11.17 -3.32 18.50
CA GLY A 102 -10.89 -3.51 19.92
C GLY A 102 -9.57 -4.26 20.16
N GLU A 103 -9.33 -5.33 19.39
CA GLU A 103 -8.10 -6.13 19.48
C GLU A 103 -6.86 -5.38 18.97
N ILE A 104 -6.96 -4.63 17.87
CA ILE A 104 -5.87 -3.78 17.36
C ILE A 104 -5.52 -2.69 18.37
N VAL A 105 -6.51 -1.99 18.92
CA VAL A 105 -6.30 -0.96 19.95
C VAL A 105 -5.68 -1.59 21.19
N HIS A 106 -6.16 -2.74 21.63
CA HIS A 106 -5.61 -3.43 22.79
C HIS A 106 -4.16 -3.87 22.58
N ASN A 107 -3.84 -4.48 21.44
CA ASN A 107 -2.49 -4.92 21.11
C ASN A 107 -1.53 -3.74 20.92
N PHE A 108 -2.00 -2.64 20.32
CA PHE A 108 -1.23 -1.41 20.19
C PHE A 108 -0.97 -0.76 21.55
N SER A 109 -1.99 -0.66 22.40
CA SER A 109 -1.85 -0.20 23.78
C SER A 109 -0.94 -1.10 24.60
N ALA A 110 -1.01 -2.43 24.45
CA ALA A 110 -0.13 -3.38 25.12
C ALA A 110 1.33 -3.28 24.64
N ALA A 111 1.54 -3.00 23.34
CA ALA A 111 2.87 -2.79 22.78
C ALA A 111 3.53 -1.49 23.26
N LEU A 112 2.73 -0.45 23.52
CA LEU A 112 3.20 0.85 24.03
C LEU A 112 3.28 0.90 25.55
N SER A 113 2.43 0.15 26.25
CA SER A 113 2.37 0.09 27.70
C SER A 113 3.70 -0.40 28.27
N GLY A 114 4.30 0.38 29.16
CA GLY A 114 5.61 0.12 29.74
C GLY A 114 6.80 0.52 28.86
N ARG A 115 6.57 1.10 27.68
CA ARG A 115 7.61 1.62 26.77
C ARG A 115 7.53 3.13 26.56
N GLU A 116 6.68 3.83 27.30
CA GLU A 116 6.46 5.27 27.18
C GLU A 116 7.74 6.07 27.43
N SER A 117 8.55 5.63 28.40
CA SER A 117 9.87 6.24 28.68
C SER A 117 10.82 6.06 27.51
N ALA A 118 10.85 4.88 26.88
CA ALA A 118 11.74 4.59 25.77
C ALA A 118 11.38 5.41 24.51
N VAL A 119 10.07 5.59 24.25
CA VAL A 119 9.59 6.46 23.17
C VAL A 119 9.96 7.92 23.43
N ARG A 120 9.78 8.40 24.66
CA ARG A 120 10.18 9.76 25.07
C ARG A 120 11.68 9.98 24.93
N ASP A 121 12.49 9.02 25.34
CA ASP A 121 13.95 9.08 25.21
C ASP A 121 14.41 9.11 23.75
N LEU A 122 13.75 8.34 22.88
CA LEU A 122 14.04 8.38 21.44
C LEU A 122 13.76 9.77 20.85
N ILE A 123 12.64 10.39 21.21
CA ILE A 123 12.28 11.74 20.77
C ILE A 123 13.33 12.75 21.26
N ASN A 124 13.73 12.69 22.52
CA ASN A 124 14.76 13.59 23.08
C ASN A 124 16.12 13.41 22.40
N ARG A 125 16.49 12.17 22.06
CA ARG A 125 17.74 11.88 21.33
C ARG A 125 17.69 12.41 19.90
N LEU A 126 16.55 12.27 19.23
CA LEU A 126 16.34 12.84 17.90
C LEU A 126 16.43 14.37 17.91
N ASP A 127 15.83 15.03 18.90
CA ASP A 127 15.90 16.47 19.08
C ASP A 127 17.34 16.94 19.30
N THR A 128 18.07 16.27 20.20
CA THR A 128 19.50 16.53 20.43
C THR A 128 20.33 16.34 19.16
N PHE A 129 20.07 15.28 18.41
CA PHE A 129 20.79 14.99 17.18
C PHE A 129 20.55 16.06 16.11
N VAL A 130 19.28 16.42 15.88
CA VAL A 130 18.90 17.47 14.93
C VAL A 130 19.49 18.82 15.35
N GLY A 131 19.42 19.18 16.63
CA GLY A 131 20.02 20.41 17.15
C GLY A 131 21.53 20.45 16.98
N THR A 132 22.22 19.33 17.21
CA THR A 132 23.68 19.23 16.98
C THR A 132 24.02 19.38 15.50
N LEU A 133 23.23 18.77 14.62
CA LEU A 133 23.42 18.87 13.18
C LEU A 133 23.21 20.32 12.68
N ASP A 134 22.19 21.00 13.19
CA ASP A 134 21.91 22.40 12.85
C ASP A 134 23.04 23.33 13.34
N GLN A 135 23.55 23.12 14.56
CA GLN A 135 24.72 23.85 15.07
C GLN A 135 25.99 23.63 14.22
N GLN A 136 26.15 22.46 13.62
CA GLN A 136 27.31 22.15 12.77
C GLN A 136 27.12 22.54 11.30
N ARG A 137 25.94 23.00 10.90
CA ARG A 137 25.59 23.35 9.52
C ARG A 137 26.60 24.31 8.91
N ASP A 138 26.96 25.38 9.61
CA ASP A 138 27.87 26.40 9.09
C ASP A 138 29.30 25.87 8.89
N ASN A 139 29.76 24.97 9.75
CA ASN A 139 31.06 24.31 9.60
C ASN A 139 31.08 23.37 8.38
N ILE A 140 29.99 22.66 8.12
CA ILE A 140 29.83 21.82 6.93
C ILE A 140 29.86 22.70 5.67
N VAL A 141 29.11 23.80 5.65
CA VAL A 141 29.11 24.76 4.54
C VAL A 141 30.50 25.36 4.32
N ALA A 142 31.20 25.76 5.38
CA ALA A 142 32.55 26.31 5.30
C ALA A 142 33.54 25.29 4.71
N SER A 143 33.43 24.02 5.10
CA SER A 143 34.27 22.93 4.57
C SER A 143 34.04 22.72 3.08
N ILE A 144 32.78 22.70 2.63
CA ILE A 144 32.42 22.60 1.21
C ILE A 144 32.98 23.81 0.42
N GLN A 145 32.86 25.02 0.97
CA GLN A 145 33.41 26.22 0.34
C GLN A 145 34.95 26.16 0.24
N ALA A 146 35.64 25.67 1.27
CA ALA A 146 37.08 25.50 1.26
C ALA A 146 37.52 24.52 0.17
N LEU A 147 36.84 23.38 0.03
CA LEU A 147 37.08 22.40 -1.04
C LEU A 147 36.84 22.99 -2.43
N ASN A 148 35.79 23.81 -2.60
CA ASN A 148 35.53 24.50 -3.85
C ASN A 148 36.63 25.52 -4.22
N ARG A 149 37.13 26.28 -3.23
CA ARG A 149 38.25 27.22 -3.42
C ARG A 149 39.53 26.49 -3.80
N LEU A 150 39.83 25.37 -3.15
CA LEU A 150 40.98 24.53 -3.46
C LEU A 150 40.89 24.00 -4.91
N SER A 151 39.73 23.45 -5.27
CA SER A 151 39.47 22.94 -6.62
C SER A 151 39.61 24.02 -7.69
N THR A 152 39.09 25.23 -7.42
CA THR A 152 39.21 26.38 -8.33
C THR A 152 40.66 26.84 -8.48
N THR A 153 41.42 26.90 -7.37
CA THR A 153 42.84 27.24 -7.40
C THR A 153 43.64 26.24 -8.24
N PHE A 154 43.40 24.95 -8.05
CA PHE A 154 44.07 23.89 -8.81
C PHE A 154 43.72 23.95 -10.30
N ALA A 155 42.45 24.19 -10.63
CA ALA A 155 42.00 24.38 -12.02
C ALA A 155 42.67 25.60 -12.68
N GLY A 156 42.78 26.73 -11.97
CA GLY A 156 43.45 27.93 -12.48
C GLY A 156 44.97 27.79 -12.62
N GLN A 157 45.61 26.95 -11.81
CA GLN A 157 47.05 26.69 -11.89
C GLN A 157 47.44 25.60 -12.89
N ARG A 158 46.47 24.89 -13.48
CA ARG A 158 46.72 23.80 -14.45
C ARG A 158 47.56 24.24 -15.63
N ASP A 159 47.34 25.45 -16.15
CA ASP A 159 48.14 25.99 -17.26
C ASP A 159 49.55 26.41 -16.82
N ALA A 160 49.70 26.93 -15.61
CA ALA A 160 51.01 27.25 -15.05
C ALA A 160 51.84 25.98 -14.82
N LEU A 161 51.22 24.92 -14.29
CA LEU A 161 51.83 23.61 -14.12
C LEU A 161 52.20 22.99 -15.47
N THR A 162 51.31 23.09 -16.47
CA THR A 162 51.59 22.63 -17.84
C THR A 162 52.75 23.40 -18.48
N ARG A 163 52.81 24.72 -18.30
CA ARG A 163 53.92 25.54 -18.77
C ARG A 163 55.24 25.20 -18.07
N ALA A 164 55.20 25.00 -16.75
CA ALA A 164 56.38 24.59 -15.99
C ALA A 164 56.90 23.24 -16.47
N LEU A 165 56.02 22.23 -16.61
CA LEU A 165 56.39 20.90 -17.12
C LEU A 165 56.96 20.93 -18.53
N ARG A 166 56.52 21.87 -19.39
CA ARG A 166 57.10 22.06 -20.74
C ARG A 166 58.42 22.83 -20.74
N LYS A 167 58.61 23.78 -19.82
CA LYS A 167 59.77 24.69 -19.82
C LYS A 167 60.96 24.18 -19.00
N VAL A 168 60.72 23.32 -18.01
CA VAL A 168 61.78 22.80 -17.13
C VAL A 168 62.77 21.89 -17.88
N PRO A 169 62.36 20.90 -18.70
CA PRO A 169 63.32 20.02 -19.38
C PRO A 169 64.30 20.78 -20.30
N PRO A 170 63.86 21.71 -21.18
CA PRO A 170 64.79 22.49 -22.00
C PRO A 170 65.74 23.39 -21.18
N ALA A 171 65.27 23.92 -20.04
CA ALA A 171 66.11 24.73 -19.17
C ALA A 171 67.21 23.90 -18.48
N LEU A 172 66.88 22.65 -18.11
CA LEU A 172 67.86 21.69 -17.59
C LEU A 172 68.85 21.26 -18.69
N ASP A 173 68.39 21.07 -19.93
CA ASP A 173 69.28 20.76 -21.05
C ASP A 173 70.27 21.90 -21.33
N VAL A 174 69.84 23.15 -21.26
CA VAL A 174 70.73 24.31 -21.37
C VAL A 174 71.72 24.34 -20.21
N LEU A 175 71.29 24.09 -18.97
CA LEU A 175 72.18 24.05 -17.80
C LEU A 175 73.21 22.90 -17.89
N ILE A 176 72.82 21.76 -18.45
CA ILE A 176 73.71 20.61 -18.68
C ILE A 176 74.67 20.92 -19.84
N LYS A 177 74.23 21.62 -20.88
CA LYS A 177 75.03 21.99 -22.05
C LYS A 177 76.00 23.16 -21.77
N GLU A 178 75.62 24.08 -20.89
CA GLU A 178 76.45 25.19 -20.39
C GLU A 178 77.33 24.80 -19.21
N ARG A 179 77.34 23.54 -18.75
CA ARG A 179 78.43 23.07 -17.89
C ARG A 179 79.70 23.03 -18.73
N PRO A 180 80.64 23.99 -18.59
CA PRO A 180 81.92 23.86 -19.23
C PRO A 180 82.60 22.69 -18.52
N ASP A 181 83.27 21.85 -19.29
CA ASP A 181 84.10 20.78 -18.76
C ASP A 181 85.23 21.46 -17.96
N SER A 182 84.98 21.73 -16.68
CA SER A 182 85.92 22.38 -15.78
C SER A 182 86.96 21.35 -15.37
N ARG A 183 87.79 20.96 -16.35
CA ARG A 183 89.08 20.32 -16.10
C ARG A 183 89.94 21.37 -15.38
N PRO A 184 90.45 21.07 -14.18
CA PRO A 184 91.30 22.02 -13.47
C PRO A 184 92.62 22.21 -14.23
N HIS A 185 92.90 23.42 -14.67
CA HIS A 185 94.16 23.79 -15.36
C HIS A 185 95.38 23.90 -14.42
N TRP A 186 95.26 23.53 -13.13
CA TRP A 186 96.36 23.65 -12.17
C TRP A 186 97.35 22.46 -12.15
N ILE A 187 97.17 21.43 -12.99
CA ILE A 187 98.06 20.25 -13.00
C ILE A 187 99.43 20.50 -13.67
N ASN A 188 99.68 21.65 -14.30
CA ASN A 188 100.95 21.92 -15.01
C ASN A 188 102.03 22.72 -14.25
N PHE A 189 101.84 23.07 -12.97
CA PHE A 189 102.83 23.88 -12.22
C PHE A 189 103.73 23.12 -11.25
N ALA A 190 103.65 21.78 -11.17
CA ALA A 190 104.42 20.99 -10.21
C ALA A 190 105.63 20.22 -10.81
N SER A 191 106.30 20.75 -11.84
CA SER A 191 107.44 20.06 -12.51
C SER A 191 108.72 20.90 -12.70
N SER A 192 108.88 22.07 -12.08
CA SER A 192 110.13 22.83 -12.19
C SER A 192 110.59 23.40 -10.84
N ALA A 193 111.07 22.52 -9.97
CA ALA A 193 111.92 22.90 -8.85
C ALA A 193 112.97 21.80 -8.65
N THR A 194 114.06 21.88 -9.44
CA THR A 194 115.31 21.16 -9.19
C THR A 194 116.02 21.78 -7.98
N PRO A 195 116.53 20.98 -7.02
CA PRO A 195 117.29 21.48 -5.88
C PRO A 195 118.73 21.88 -6.28
N PRO A 196 119.35 22.89 -5.64
CA PRO A 196 120.77 23.17 -5.80
C PRO A 196 121.65 22.18 -4.98
N PRO A 197 122.92 21.97 -5.38
CA PRO A 197 123.77 20.89 -4.87
C PRO A 197 124.59 21.27 -3.63
N ASP A 198 124.94 20.20 -2.88
CA ASP A 198 125.92 19.99 -1.78
C ASP A 198 126.41 21.16 -0.92
#